data_AF-A0A157PTU0-F1
#
_entry.id   AF-A0A157PTU0-F1
#
_cell.length_a   1.000
_cell.length_b   1.000
_cell.length_c   1.000
_cell.angle_alpha   90.00
_cell.angle_beta   90.00
_cell.angle_gamma   90.00
#
_symmetry.space_group_name_H-M   'P 1'
#
loop_
_entity.id
_entity.type
_entity.pdbx_description
1 polymer ?
#
loop_
_entity_poly.entity_id
_entity_poly.type
_entity_poly.pdbx_seq_one_letter_code
_entity_poly.pdbx_strand_id
1 'polypeptide(L)'
;MKQQIISLLERAKENGRTIGDVLAEVRGFSDGWQPIATAPKGGAEIWGFNGEQARMLWSEGEHWALWVWADSSLADIDPSPDQPTHWMPLPAAPGAEDSASRPAAPAAAERAPVDDLRSALAGLLDYVDRTTCTHEETHRGGVIWTICDDCGRKWADDEGGFVPHQDAPAVAAARAALASAPVAGEAQPVAWFIDWPDEPELGHYIAESPADSGRSRPLIFADASPQESTPVPEDPVYAYRRKGLGDFVTCDRERFDELSTKPRLFETRIFYAAPQASPAADGRDALPPLDENLTLILGRPNFACAQLAQMLRASGQTIKHRTEDEQAAVIYFLLSAYLKHGAGWADKASEALAAIAAQQGEGGA
;
A
#
# COMPACT_ATOMS: atom_id res chain seq x y z
N MET A 1 39.82 -35.09 25.47
CA MET A 1 39.98 -33.66 25.83
C MET A 1 41.28 -33.39 26.61
N LYS A 2 41.46 -33.87 27.86
CA LYS A 2 42.69 -33.58 28.64
C LYS A 2 44.01 -33.98 27.93
N GLN A 3 44.06 -35.14 27.28
CA GLN A 3 45.26 -35.58 26.56
C GLN A 3 45.51 -34.85 25.22
N GLN A 4 44.47 -34.39 24.54
CA GLN A 4 44.62 -33.57 23.32
C GLN A 4 45.16 -32.17 23.64
N ILE A 5 44.71 -31.59 24.76
CA ILE A 5 45.20 -30.27 25.23
C ILE A 5 46.68 -30.35 25.60
N ILE A 6 47.11 -31.44 26.24
CA ILE A 6 48.53 -31.66 26.57
C ILE A 6 49.37 -31.75 25.29
N SER A 7 48.93 -32.51 24.29
CA SER A 7 49.68 -32.68 23.03
C SER A 7 49.76 -31.40 22.20
N LEU A 8 48.73 -30.54 22.26
CA LEU A 8 48.72 -29.21 21.61
C LEU A 8 49.64 -28.22 22.31
N LEU A 9 49.67 -28.23 23.65
CA LEU A 9 50.58 -27.38 24.43
C LEU A 9 52.05 -27.76 24.20
N GLU A 10 52.34 -29.04 24.03
CA GLU A 10 53.69 -29.52 23.71
C GLU A 10 54.14 -29.06 22.31
N ARG A 11 53.28 -29.18 21.29
CA ARG A 11 53.57 -28.68 19.93
C ARG A 11 53.69 -27.15 19.84
N ALA A 12 52.92 -26.42 20.63
CA ALA A 12 52.99 -24.96 20.66
C ALA A 12 54.29 -24.46 21.29
N LYS A 13 54.78 -25.16 22.31
CA LYS A 13 56.08 -24.92 22.93
C LYS A 13 57.24 -25.14 21.96
N GLU A 14 57.14 -26.14 21.09
CA GLU A 14 58.16 -26.44 20.07
C GLU A 14 58.19 -25.40 18.92
N ASN A 15 57.04 -24.80 18.60
CA ASN A 15 56.89 -23.86 17.48
C ASN A 15 56.88 -22.37 17.90
N GLY A 16 57.19 -22.07 19.17
CA GLY A 16 57.26 -20.69 19.68
C GLY A 16 55.92 -19.94 19.71
N ARG A 17 54.79 -20.66 19.65
CA ARG A 17 53.45 -20.07 19.72
C ARG A 17 53.07 -19.75 21.16
N THR A 18 52.34 -18.67 21.37
CA THR A 18 51.92 -18.26 22.71
C THR A 18 50.74 -19.11 23.18
N ILE A 19 50.54 -19.21 24.50
CA ILE A 19 49.34 -19.83 25.08
C ILE A 19 48.06 -19.14 24.56
N GLY A 20 48.14 -17.85 24.22
CA GLY A 20 47.05 -17.10 23.59
C GLY A 20 46.66 -17.68 22.23
N ASP A 21 47.63 -18.05 21.39
CA ASP A 21 47.38 -18.63 20.06
C ASP A 21 46.75 -20.02 20.17
N VAL A 22 47.21 -20.83 21.13
CA VAL A 22 46.63 -22.15 21.41
C VAL A 22 45.22 -22.05 21.97
N LEU A 23 44.96 -21.07 22.83
CA LEU A 23 43.62 -20.82 23.36
C LEU A 23 42.69 -20.25 22.30
N ALA A 24 43.18 -19.44 21.36
CA ALA A 24 42.43 -18.99 20.19
C ALA A 24 42.11 -20.17 19.25
N GLU A 25 43.06 -21.08 19.03
CA GLU A 25 42.86 -22.30 18.23
C GLU A 25 41.88 -23.27 18.91
N VAL A 26 41.96 -23.46 20.23
CA VAL A 26 40.97 -24.27 20.99
C VAL A 26 39.58 -23.61 21.00
N ARG A 27 39.50 -22.27 20.99
CA ARG A 27 38.24 -21.54 20.84
C ARG A 27 37.70 -21.57 19.41
N GLY A 28 38.57 -21.72 18.42
CA GLY A 28 38.22 -21.89 16.99
C GLY A 28 37.94 -23.35 16.59
N PHE A 29 38.21 -24.33 17.46
CA PHE A 29 37.95 -25.74 17.20
C PHE A 29 36.53 -26.13 17.61
N SER A 30 35.57 -25.84 16.74
CA SER A 30 34.31 -26.59 16.71
C SER A 30 33.72 -26.62 15.30
N ASP A 31 34.46 -27.25 14.38
CA ASP A 31 34.02 -27.52 13.00
C ASP A 31 32.94 -28.62 12.91
N GLY A 32 32.03 -28.72 13.89
CA GLY A 32 30.97 -29.72 13.85
C GLY A 32 29.91 -29.57 14.94
N TRP A 33 28.77 -30.21 14.69
CA TRP A 33 27.62 -30.28 15.58
C TRP A 33 27.98 -30.87 16.95
N GLN A 34 27.69 -30.12 18.01
CA GLN A 34 27.90 -30.52 19.40
C GLN A 34 26.57 -30.88 20.08
N PRO A 35 26.55 -31.75 21.10
CA PRO A 35 25.30 -32.04 21.84
C PRO A 35 24.71 -30.78 22.46
N ILE A 36 23.39 -30.58 22.37
CA ILE A 36 22.71 -29.37 22.84
C ILE A 36 22.96 -29.04 24.32
N ALA A 37 23.20 -30.06 25.15
CA ALA A 37 23.49 -29.88 26.58
C ALA A 37 24.76 -29.06 26.85
N THR A 38 25.63 -28.89 25.84
CA THR A 38 26.87 -28.12 25.91
C THR A 38 26.73 -26.69 25.39
N ALA A 39 25.55 -26.31 24.90
CA ALA A 39 25.32 -25.01 24.28
C ALA A 39 25.31 -23.86 25.30
N PRO A 40 25.76 -22.65 24.88
CA PRO A 40 25.77 -21.47 25.74
C PRO A 40 24.34 -21.00 26.01
N LYS A 41 23.93 -21.01 27.28
CA LYS A 41 22.59 -20.58 27.72
C LYS A 41 22.47 -19.09 28.05
N GLY A 42 23.46 -18.29 27.64
CA GLY A 42 23.56 -16.87 27.98
C GLY A 42 22.84 -15.94 27.01
N GLY A 43 21.79 -16.41 26.33
CA GLY A 43 21.09 -15.66 25.27
C GLY A 43 21.87 -15.52 23.96
N ALA A 44 23.03 -16.19 23.83
CA ALA A 44 23.77 -16.23 22.59
C ALA A 44 23.01 -17.07 21.55
N GLU A 45 22.90 -16.56 20.34
CA GLU A 45 22.33 -17.32 19.25
C GLU A 45 23.24 -18.47 18.81
N ILE A 46 22.62 -19.58 18.43
CA ILE A 46 23.27 -20.77 17.92
C ILE A 46 22.56 -21.26 16.67
N TRP A 47 23.26 -22.06 15.86
CA TRP A 47 22.60 -23.01 14.98
C TRP A 47 22.15 -24.21 15.80
N GLY A 48 20.86 -24.52 15.83
CA GLY A 48 20.26 -25.71 16.42
C GLY A 48 19.85 -26.73 15.37
N PHE A 49 19.88 -28.02 15.73
CA PHE A 49 19.44 -29.12 14.85
C PHE A 49 18.53 -30.11 15.57
N ASN A 50 17.32 -30.32 15.05
CA ASN A 50 16.34 -31.32 15.52
C ASN A 50 15.78 -32.21 14.39
N GLY A 51 16.47 -32.27 13.24
CA GLY A 51 15.96 -32.84 11.99
C GLY A 51 15.97 -31.81 10.87
N GLU A 52 15.77 -30.55 11.23
CA GLU A 52 16.01 -29.36 10.39
C GLU A 52 17.01 -28.42 11.10
N GLN A 53 17.71 -27.59 10.33
CA GLN A 53 18.70 -26.64 10.83
C GLN A 53 18.07 -25.25 10.93
N ALA A 54 18.14 -24.63 12.11
CA ALA A 54 17.54 -23.33 12.37
C ALA A 54 18.30 -22.52 13.43
N ARG A 55 18.12 -21.19 13.44
CA ARG A 55 18.73 -20.29 14.44
C ARG A 55 17.89 -20.29 15.71
N MET A 56 18.54 -20.54 16.84
CA MET A 56 17.86 -20.65 18.13
C MET A 56 18.61 -19.89 19.22
N LEU A 57 17.90 -19.49 20.27
CA LEU A 57 18.47 -18.89 21.47
C LEU A 57 17.87 -19.53 22.72
N TRP A 58 18.64 -19.54 23.80
CA TRP A 58 18.15 -20.02 25.09
C TRP A 58 17.29 -18.96 25.75
N SER A 59 16.10 -19.33 26.18
CA SER A 59 15.22 -18.45 26.93
C SER A 59 14.67 -19.15 28.17
N GLU A 60 14.58 -18.40 29.27
CA GLU A 60 14.26 -18.91 30.60
C GLU A 60 13.38 -17.91 31.34
N GLY A 61 12.29 -18.41 31.90
CA GLY A 61 11.35 -17.66 32.74
C GLY A 61 10.99 -18.45 34.00
N GLU A 62 10.09 -17.91 34.81
CA GLU A 62 9.75 -18.45 36.14
C GLU A 62 9.30 -19.92 36.13
N HIS A 63 8.75 -20.39 35.01
CA HIS A 63 8.19 -21.75 34.87
C HIS A 63 8.65 -22.50 33.63
N TRP A 64 9.65 -22.00 32.91
CA TRP A 64 10.06 -22.58 31.63
C TRP A 64 11.54 -22.30 31.32
N ALA A 65 12.17 -23.22 30.60
CA ALA A 65 13.58 -23.16 30.24
C ALA A 65 13.77 -23.97 28.95
N LEU A 66 13.79 -23.30 27.80
CA LEU A 66 13.78 -23.95 26.50
C LEU A 66 14.49 -23.14 25.41
N TRP A 67 14.91 -23.82 24.36
CA TRP A 67 15.41 -23.19 23.15
C TRP A 67 14.25 -22.71 22.31
N VAL A 68 14.23 -21.42 22.00
CA VAL A 68 13.26 -20.77 21.12
C VAL A 68 13.92 -20.39 19.81
N TRP A 69 13.13 -20.15 18.78
CA TRP A 69 13.63 -19.56 17.54
C TRP A 69 14.25 -18.19 17.83
N ALA A 70 15.45 -17.94 17.27
CA ALA A 70 16.07 -16.62 17.34
C ALA A 70 15.43 -15.65 16.35
N ASP A 71 14.80 -16.19 15.30
CA ASP A 71 13.99 -15.44 14.36
C ASP A 71 12.61 -15.15 14.99
N SER A 72 12.26 -13.87 15.13
CA SER A 72 11.00 -13.43 15.73
C SER A 72 9.78 -13.92 14.95
N SER A 73 9.88 -14.02 13.62
CA SER A 73 8.77 -14.52 12.79
C SER A 73 8.50 -16.00 13.04
N LEU A 74 9.56 -16.81 13.20
CA LEU A 74 9.41 -18.22 13.53
C LEU A 74 8.92 -18.41 14.98
N ALA A 75 9.37 -17.57 15.91
CA ALA A 75 8.91 -17.60 17.30
C ALA A 75 7.40 -17.33 17.44
N ASP A 76 6.83 -16.47 16.60
CA ASP A 76 5.39 -16.18 16.60
C ASP A 76 4.56 -17.31 15.97
N ILE A 77 5.08 -17.96 14.93
CA ILE A 77 4.39 -19.04 14.20
C ILE A 77 4.42 -20.36 14.99
N ASP A 78 5.55 -20.66 15.61
CA ASP A 78 5.75 -21.85 16.46
C ASP A 78 6.41 -21.45 17.79
N PRO A 79 5.62 -21.07 18.79
CA PRO A 79 6.14 -20.58 20.07
C PRO A 79 6.75 -21.67 20.96
N SER A 80 6.62 -22.95 20.59
CA SER A 80 7.11 -24.08 21.38
C SER A 80 7.77 -25.13 20.49
N PRO A 81 8.92 -24.82 19.87
CA PRO A 81 9.55 -25.72 18.93
C PRO A 81 10.10 -26.97 19.59
N ASP A 82 10.18 -28.04 18.79
CA ASP A 82 10.89 -29.26 19.15
C ASP A 82 12.34 -28.93 19.52
N GLN A 83 12.76 -29.37 20.69
CA GLN A 83 14.03 -28.96 21.25
C GLN A 83 15.21 -29.49 20.41
N PRO A 84 16.22 -28.65 20.12
CA PRO A 84 17.38 -29.06 19.35
C PRO A 84 18.13 -30.17 20.08
N THR A 85 18.67 -31.11 19.31
CA THR A 85 19.52 -32.20 19.82
C THR A 85 21.00 -31.84 19.73
N HIS A 86 21.37 -30.99 18.76
CA HIS A 86 22.73 -30.55 18.53
C HIS A 86 22.81 -29.05 18.23
N TRP A 87 24.00 -28.46 18.40
CA TRP A 87 24.26 -27.06 18.12
C TRP A 87 25.63 -26.78 17.46
N MET A 88 25.76 -25.62 16.83
CA MET A 88 27.02 -25.01 16.37
C MET A 88 27.02 -23.50 16.60
N PRO A 89 28.19 -22.87 16.80
CA PRO A 89 28.27 -21.41 16.85
C PRO A 89 27.95 -20.78 15.49
N LEU A 90 27.36 -19.59 15.48
CA LEU A 90 27.16 -18.79 14.27
C LEU A 90 28.52 -18.29 13.74
N PRO A 91 28.81 -18.40 12.44
CA PRO A 91 30.04 -17.83 11.86
C PRO A 91 29.99 -16.31 11.93
N ALA A 92 31.16 -15.67 12.09
CA ALA A 92 31.27 -14.22 12.00
C ALA A 92 30.88 -13.74 10.59
N ALA A 93 30.12 -12.64 10.52
CA ALA A 93 29.75 -12.05 9.24
C ALA A 93 31.01 -11.62 8.46
N PRO A 94 31.08 -11.89 7.14
CA PRO A 94 32.23 -11.46 6.33
C PRO A 94 32.38 -9.94 6.38
N GLY A 95 33.55 -9.44 6.83
CA GLY A 95 33.89 -8.01 6.83
C GLY A 95 33.74 -7.26 8.17
N ALA A 96 33.45 -7.96 9.28
CA ALA A 96 33.27 -7.31 10.59
C ALA A 96 34.58 -6.78 11.24
N GLU A 97 35.76 -6.97 10.65
CA GLU A 97 37.04 -6.61 11.29
C GLU A 97 37.56 -5.19 10.98
N ASP A 98 37.00 -4.43 10.02
CA ASP A 98 37.62 -3.17 9.55
C ASP A 98 36.83 -1.86 9.81
N SER A 99 35.79 -1.87 10.64
CA SER A 99 34.86 -0.73 10.76
C SER A 99 35.24 0.36 11.77
N ALA A 100 36.43 0.34 12.38
CA ALA A 100 36.79 1.27 13.46
C ALA A 100 37.50 2.57 13.04
N SER A 101 37.64 2.91 11.74
CA SER A 101 38.42 4.09 11.35
C SER A 101 37.96 4.81 10.06
N ARG A 102 36.69 5.20 9.98
CA ARG A 102 36.28 6.22 9.00
C ARG A 102 35.64 7.43 9.68
N PRO A 103 36.19 8.65 9.55
CA PRO A 103 35.53 9.83 10.09
C PRO A 103 34.23 10.09 9.32
N ALA A 104 33.19 10.47 10.07
CA ALA A 104 31.87 10.78 9.54
C ALA A 104 31.94 11.87 8.47
N ALA A 105 31.53 11.54 7.25
CA ALA A 105 31.21 12.53 6.24
C ALA A 105 29.92 13.26 6.66
N PRO A 106 29.80 14.58 6.42
CA PRO A 106 28.61 15.32 6.82
C PRO A 106 27.40 14.77 6.07
N ALA A 107 26.31 14.57 6.81
CA ALA A 107 25.02 14.19 6.25
C ALA A 107 24.65 15.16 5.13
N ALA A 108 24.65 14.64 3.90
CA ALA A 108 23.98 15.33 2.81
C ALA A 108 22.51 15.43 3.19
N ALA A 109 22.00 16.67 3.28
CA ALA A 109 20.59 16.93 3.49
C ALA A 109 19.82 16.30 2.32
N GLU A 110 19.30 15.11 2.58
CA GLU A 110 18.41 14.39 1.68
C GLU A 110 17.14 15.24 1.57
N ARG A 111 16.81 15.67 0.35
CA ARG A 111 15.57 16.40 0.12
C ARG A 111 14.42 15.43 0.41
N ALA A 112 13.59 15.77 1.39
CA ALA A 112 12.41 15.01 1.75
C ALA A 112 11.57 14.71 0.49
N PRO A 113 11.11 13.46 0.29
CA PRO A 113 10.21 13.13 -0.81
C PRO A 113 8.96 14.02 -0.74
N VAL A 114 8.48 14.46 -1.90
CA VAL A 114 7.44 15.50 -2.04
C VAL A 114 6.14 15.14 -1.30
N ASP A 115 5.87 13.85 -1.13
CA ASP A 115 4.70 13.32 -0.41
C ASP A 115 4.77 13.54 1.12
N ASP A 116 5.97 13.58 1.68
CA ASP A 116 6.22 13.87 3.10
C ASP A 116 5.94 15.36 3.41
N LEU A 117 6.34 16.24 2.49
CA LEU A 117 6.08 17.68 2.60
C LEU A 117 4.59 18.02 2.46
N ARG A 118 3.86 17.30 1.58
CA ARG A 118 2.41 17.48 1.43
C ARG A 118 1.66 17.05 2.70
N SER A 119 2.05 15.90 3.26
CA SER A 119 1.45 15.35 4.48
C SER A 119 1.75 16.24 5.69
N ALA A 120 2.98 16.72 5.83
CA ALA A 120 3.36 17.68 6.86
C ALA A 120 2.58 19.01 6.74
N LEU A 121 2.41 19.53 5.52
CA LEU A 121 1.64 20.76 5.28
C LEU A 121 0.15 20.58 5.58
N ALA A 122 -0.43 19.44 5.23
CA ALA A 122 -1.82 19.10 5.54
C ALA A 122 -2.03 18.98 7.06
N GLY A 123 -1.13 18.30 7.78
CA GLY A 123 -1.18 18.20 9.24
C GLY A 123 -1.06 19.55 9.94
N LEU A 124 -0.24 20.46 9.40
CA LEU A 124 -0.11 21.82 9.93
C LEU A 124 -1.38 22.65 9.72
N LEU A 125 -2.06 22.49 8.58
CA LEU A 125 -3.34 23.17 8.32
C LEU A 125 -4.47 22.64 9.21
N ASP A 126 -4.55 21.32 9.43
CA ASP A 126 -5.51 20.73 10.39
C ASP A 126 -5.26 21.23 11.83
N TYR A 127 -4.01 21.39 12.24
CA TYR A 127 -3.69 22.02 13.52
C TYR A 127 -4.19 23.48 13.57
N VAL A 128 -3.97 24.27 12.51
CA VAL A 128 -4.47 25.65 12.41
C VAL A 128 -6.00 25.70 12.50
N ASP A 129 -6.69 24.79 11.82
CA ASP A 129 -8.15 24.69 11.85
C ASP A 129 -8.68 24.34 13.25
N ARG A 130 -8.00 23.43 13.97
CA ARG A 130 -8.37 23.08 15.35
C ARG A 130 -8.04 24.17 16.36
N THR A 131 -7.01 24.98 16.07
CA THR A 131 -6.52 26.02 16.99
C THR A 131 -7.04 27.41 16.67
N THR A 132 -7.91 27.56 15.67
CA THR A 132 -8.49 28.84 15.24
C THR A 132 -10.00 28.68 15.11
N CYS A 133 -10.79 29.57 15.73
CA CYS A 133 -12.25 29.46 15.61
C CYS A 133 -12.69 30.24 14.37
N THR A 134 -13.23 29.54 13.37
CA THR A 134 -13.65 30.06 12.07
C THR A 134 -15.13 30.41 12.00
N HIS A 135 -15.87 30.22 13.09
CA HIS A 135 -17.32 30.43 13.16
C HIS A 135 -17.67 31.91 13.35
N GLU A 136 -18.72 32.36 12.66
CA GLU A 136 -19.17 33.75 12.69
C GLU A 136 -20.23 34.01 13.76
N GLU A 137 -20.91 32.96 14.23
CA GLU A 137 -21.98 33.06 15.22
C GLU A 137 -21.41 33.20 16.63
N THR A 138 -21.68 34.35 17.23
CA THR A 138 -21.20 34.71 18.57
C THR A 138 -22.29 35.40 19.39
N HIS A 139 -22.23 35.20 20.71
CA HIS A 139 -23.06 35.91 21.67
C HIS A 139 -22.21 36.62 22.72
N ARG A 140 -22.86 37.55 23.44
CA ARG A 140 -22.19 38.31 24.50
C ARG A 140 -22.23 37.57 25.84
N GLY A 141 -21.05 37.25 26.36
CA GLY A 141 -20.86 36.60 27.65
C GLY A 141 -20.54 37.59 28.76
N GLY A 142 -21.56 38.20 29.36
CA GLY A 142 -21.34 39.23 30.40
C GLY A 142 -20.90 40.58 29.81
N VAL A 143 -20.10 41.35 30.55
CA VAL A 143 -19.82 42.76 30.20
C VAL A 143 -18.62 42.93 29.27
N ILE A 144 -17.70 41.95 29.24
CA ILE A 144 -16.39 42.10 28.60
C ILE A 144 -16.03 40.97 27.63
N TRP A 145 -16.87 39.94 27.50
CA TRP A 145 -16.58 38.77 26.66
C TRP A 145 -17.53 38.67 25.48
N THR A 146 -16.96 38.39 24.31
CA THR A 146 -17.67 37.80 23.17
C THR A 146 -17.33 36.32 23.13
N ILE A 147 -18.34 35.45 22.95
CA ILE A 147 -18.17 33.99 23.01
C ILE A 147 -18.75 33.37 21.74
N CYS A 148 -18.03 32.45 21.11
CA CYS A 148 -18.54 31.70 19.97
C CYS A 148 -19.55 30.64 20.41
N ASP A 149 -20.67 30.56 19.70
CA ASP A 149 -21.77 29.63 20.00
C ASP A 149 -21.40 28.17 19.69
N ASP A 150 -20.56 27.94 18.69
CA ASP A 150 -20.20 26.59 18.24
C ASP A 150 -18.98 26.02 18.97
N CYS A 151 -17.94 26.84 19.18
CA CYS A 151 -16.64 26.41 19.71
C CYS A 151 -16.40 26.83 21.17
N GLY A 152 -17.23 27.71 21.73
CA GLY A 152 -17.11 28.20 23.11
C GLY A 152 -15.89 29.09 23.41
N ARG A 153 -15.12 29.46 22.37
CA ARG A 153 -13.95 30.33 22.51
C ARG A 153 -14.38 31.74 22.88
N LYS A 154 -13.55 32.42 23.67
CA LYS A 154 -13.85 33.73 24.24
C LYS A 154 -12.83 34.76 23.78
N TRP A 155 -13.32 35.96 23.46
CA TRP A 155 -12.53 37.13 23.14
C TRP A 155 -12.86 38.23 24.14
N ALA A 156 -11.83 38.81 24.74
CA ALA A 156 -11.97 39.91 25.68
C ALA A 156 -11.98 41.24 24.91
N ASP A 157 -12.90 42.14 25.24
CA ASP A 157 -13.01 43.45 24.58
C ASP A 157 -11.75 44.33 24.80
N ASP A 158 -11.02 44.12 25.89
CA ASP A 158 -9.76 44.79 26.24
C ASP A 158 -8.52 44.15 25.59
N GLU A 159 -8.65 42.96 25.01
CA GLU A 159 -7.60 42.26 24.24
C GLU A 159 -7.92 42.23 22.74
N GLY A 160 -8.55 43.29 22.24
CA GLY A 160 -8.81 43.49 20.81
C GLY A 160 -10.17 42.97 20.32
N GLY A 161 -10.96 42.30 21.16
CA GLY A 161 -12.32 41.87 20.85
C GLY A 161 -12.41 40.78 19.78
N PHE A 162 -13.65 40.43 19.40
CA PHE A 162 -13.90 39.47 18.33
C PHE A 162 -13.62 40.12 16.97
N VAL A 163 -12.79 39.46 16.16
CA VAL A 163 -12.55 39.80 14.76
C VAL A 163 -12.97 38.57 13.94
N PRO A 164 -13.83 38.73 12.92
CA PRO A 164 -14.19 37.63 12.02
C PRO A 164 -12.94 36.96 11.45
N HIS A 165 -12.94 35.63 11.44
CA HIS A 165 -11.77 34.87 11.04
C HIS A 165 -11.39 35.19 9.60
N GLN A 166 -10.11 35.53 9.40
CA GLN A 166 -9.51 35.68 8.09
C GLN A 166 -8.20 34.92 8.07
N ASP A 167 -8.05 34.00 7.12
CA ASP A 167 -6.81 33.26 6.95
C ASP A 167 -5.65 34.22 6.71
N ALA A 168 -4.55 34.00 7.44
CA ALA A 168 -3.30 34.69 7.14
C ALA A 168 -2.88 34.35 5.70
N PRO A 169 -2.25 35.28 4.95
CA PRO A 169 -1.88 35.06 3.55
C PRO A 169 -1.06 33.77 3.33
N ALA A 170 -0.22 33.38 4.30
CA ALA A 170 0.53 32.14 4.27
C ALA A 170 -0.34 30.88 4.39
N VAL A 171 -1.40 30.92 5.21
CA VAL A 171 -2.36 29.82 5.38
C VAL A 171 -3.21 29.67 4.12
N ALA A 172 -3.72 30.78 3.59
CA ALA A 172 -4.45 30.79 2.32
C ALA A 172 -3.60 30.26 1.16
N ALA A 173 -2.32 30.68 1.07
CA ALA A 173 -1.38 30.19 0.06
C ALA A 173 -1.07 28.69 0.23
N ALA A 174 -0.94 28.21 1.47
CA ALA A 174 -0.73 26.79 1.76
C ALA A 174 -1.93 25.92 1.33
N ARG A 175 -3.16 26.37 1.63
CA ARG A 175 -4.39 25.70 1.16
C ARG A 175 -4.47 25.67 -0.37
N ALA A 176 -4.19 26.81 -1.02
CA ALA A 176 -4.16 26.90 -2.47
C ALA A 176 -3.09 25.98 -3.08
N ALA A 177 -1.92 25.87 -2.46
CA ALA A 177 -0.86 24.96 -2.90
C ALA A 177 -1.27 23.49 -2.80
N LEU A 178 -1.95 23.07 -1.73
CA LEU A 178 -2.51 21.72 -1.62
C LEU A 178 -3.61 21.44 -2.66
N ALA A 179 -4.46 22.43 -2.92
CA ALA A 179 -5.54 22.32 -3.90
C ALA A 179 -5.03 22.28 -5.36
N SER A 180 -3.90 22.94 -5.64
CA SER A 180 -3.32 23.08 -6.99
C SER A 180 -2.27 22.02 -7.31
N ALA A 181 -1.76 21.31 -6.30
CA ALA A 181 -0.75 20.28 -6.49
C ALA A 181 -1.39 19.01 -7.09
N PRO A 182 -0.95 18.54 -8.26
CA PRO A 182 -1.54 17.39 -8.93
C PRO A 182 -1.48 16.17 -8.02
N VAL A 183 -2.65 15.62 -7.71
CA VAL A 183 -2.76 14.30 -7.10
C VAL A 183 -2.29 13.33 -8.19
N ALA A 184 -1.20 12.60 -7.94
CA ALA A 184 -0.79 11.52 -8.84
C ALA A 184 -2.00 10.59 -9.06
N GLY A 185 -2.36 10.40 -10.32
CA GLY A 185 -3.71 10.03 -10.75
C GLY A 185 -4.36 8.86 -10.01
N GLU A 186 -5.61 9.07 -9.60
CA GLU A 186 -6.52 8.09 -9.02
C GLU A 186 -6.96 7.07 -10.08
N ALA A 187 -6.10 6.12 -10.43
CA ALA A 187 -6.57 4.82 -10.87
C ALA A 187 -6.85 4.02 -9.60
N GLN A 188 -8.10 3.58 -9.37
CA GLN A 188 -8.39 2.72 -8.23
C GLN A 188 -7.53 1.44 -8.36
N PRO A 189 -6.66 1.16 -7.38
CA PRO A 189 -5.83 -0.03 -7.41
C PRO A 189 -6.70 -1.28 -7.41
N VAL A 190 -6.41 -2.20 -8.31
CA VAL A 190 -7.03 -3.53 -8.31
C VAL A 190 -6.36 -4.44 -7.28
N ALA A 191 -5.15 -4.06 -6.86
CA ALA A 191 -4.43 -4.58 -5.69
C ALA A 191 -3.31 -3.60 -5.29
N TRP A 192 -2.65 -3.85 -4.17
CA TRP A 192 -1.55 -3.06 -3.62
C TRP A 192 -0.34 -3.95 -3.45
N PHE A 193 0.78 -3.54 -4.01
CA PHE A 193 2.09 -4.11 -3.73
C PHE A 193 2.66 -3.44 -2.49
N ILE A 194 2.85 -4.20 -1.42
CA ILE A 194 3.36 -3.71 -0.14
C ILE A 194 4.81 -4.15 0.00
N ASP A 195 5.67 -3.15 0.24
CA ASP A 195 7.11 -3.31 0.41
C ASP A 195 7.53 -2.76 1.77
N TRP A 196 8.30 -3.55 2.52
CA TRP A 196 8.77 -3.21 3.86
C TRP A 196 10.28 -3.00 3.83
N PRO A 197 10.76 -1.79 3.46
CA PRO A 197 12.20 -1.54 3.35
C PRO A 197 12.94 -1.67 4.68
N ASP A 198 12.25 -1.43 5.79
CA ASP A 198 12.81 -1.52 7.13
C ASP A 198 12.84 -2.96 7.68
N GLU A 199 12.13 -3.89 7.02
CA GLU A 199 12.05 -5.32 7.36
C GLU A 199 12.06 -6.18 6.07
N PRO A 200 13.19 -6.20 5.33
CA PRO A 200 13.26 -6.83 4.00
C PRO A 200 13.03 -8.35 4.01
N GLU A 201 13.20 -9.00 5.16
CA GLU A 201 12.89 -10.41 5.39
C GLU A 201 11.41 -10.77 5.27
N LEU A 202 10.49 -9.81 5.49
CA LEU A 202 9.06 -10.00 5.25
C LEU A 202 8.75 -10.13 3.74
N GLY A 203 9.64 -9.64 2.87
CA GLY A 203 9.46 -9.72 1.42
C GLY A 203 8.35 -8.80 0.92
N HIS A 204 7.81 -9.12 -0.26
CA HIS A 204 6.82 -8.28 -0.94
C HIS A 204 5.45 -8.96 -0.99
N TYR A 205 4.41 -8.22 -0.63
CA TYR A 205 3.04 -8.74 -0.57
C TYR A 205 2.13 -8.05 -1.57
N ILE A 206 1.07 -8.75 -1.97
CA ILE A 206 -0.05 -8.19 -2.73
C ILE A 206 -1.30 -8.21 -1.85
N ALA A 207 -1.96 -7.07 -1.65
CA ALA A 207 -3.16 -6.95 -0.83
C ALA A 207 -4.28 -6.18 -1.54
N GLU A 208 -5.52 -6.34 -1.10
CA GLU A 208 -6.67 -5.61 -1.67
C GLU A 208 -6.77 -4.16 -1.14
N SER A 209 -5.96 -3.81 -0.13
CA SER A 209 -5.94 -2.50 0.52
C SER A 209 -4.49 -2.12 0.86
N PRO A 210 -4.15 -0.82 0.98
CA PRO A 210 -2.82 -0.41 1.40
C PRO A 210 -2.58 -0.83 2.84
N ALA A 211 -1.32 -1.10 3.19
CA ALA A 211 -0.93 -1.35 4.57
C ALA A 211 -0.69 -0.02 5.31
N ASP A 212 -1.14 0.04 6.56
CA ASP A 212 -0.95 1.20 7.46
C ASP A 212 0.52 1.43 7.83
N SER A 213 1.32 0.37 7.70
CA SER A 213 2.76 0.34 7.89
C SER A 213 3.36 -0.42 6.71
N GLY A 214 4.45 0.10 6.14
CA GLY A 214 5.02 -0.37 4.87
C GLY A 214 4.67 0.53 3.66
N ARG A 215 5.52 0.50 2.64
CA ARG A 215 5.33 1.27 1.40
C ARG A 215 4.34 0.54 0.49
N SER A 216 3.15 1.11 0.35
CA SER A 216 2.09 0.56 -0.51
C SER A 216 2.13 1.19 -1.91
N ARG A 217 2.18 0.38 -2.96
CA ARG A 217 2.16 0.80 -4.37
C ARG A 217 0.93 0.23 -5.09
N PRO A 218 0.12 1.04 -5.79
CA PRO A 218 -1.07 0.55 -6.47
C PRO A 218 -0.72 -0.29 -7.71
N LEU A 219 -1.43 -1.40 -7.92
CA LEU A 219 -1.42 -2.24 -9.12
C LEU A 219 -2.73 -2.02 -9.88
N ILE A 220 -2.69 -1.97 -11.22
CA ILE A 220 -3.86 -1.70 -12.10
C ILE A 220 -3.92 -2.69 -13.27
N PHE A 221 -5.12 -3.00 -13.79
CA PHE A 221 -5.27 -3.81 -15.01
C PHE A 221 -4.90 -2.99 -16.26
N ALA A 222 -4.19 -3.61 -17.20
CA ALA A 222 -3.96 -3.07 -18.55
C ALA A 222 -4.82 -3.83 -19.56
N ASP A 223 -5.60 -3.11 -20.37
CA ASP A 223 -6.35 -3.70 -21.48
C ASP A 223 -5.39 -4.07 -22.62
N ALA A 224 -5.30 -5.36 -22.93
CA ALA A 224 -4.56 -5.83 -24.10
C ALA A 224 -5.42 -5.66 -25.36
N SER A 225 -5.09 -4.68 -26.20
CA SER A 225 -5.48 -4.69 -27.62
C SER A 225 -4.24 -4.80 -28.51
N PRO A 226 -4.33 -5.55 -29.63
CA PRO A 226 -3.17 -6.03 -30.36
C PRO A 226 -2.64 -4.93 -31.28
N GLN A 227 -1.44 -4.41 -31.00
CA GLN A 227 -0.66 -3.69 -31.99
C GLN A 227 0.61 -4.45 -32.33
N GLU A 228 0.74 -4.69 -33.63
CA GLU A 228 1.87 -5.28 -34.31
C GLU A 228 3.15 -4.46 -34.11
N SER A 229 4.28 -5.17 -34.28
CA SER A 229 5.68 -4.73 -34.24
C SER A 229 6.33 -4.65 -32.85
N THR A 230 6.83 -5.80 -32.41
CA THR A 230 7.78 -5.98 -31.31
C THR A 230 9.14 -5.37 -31.62
N PRO A 231 9.74 -4.67 -30.64
CA PRO A 231 11.10 -4.95 -30.21
C PRO A 231 11.02 -5.79 -28.92
N VAL A 232 11.84 -6.84 -28.85
CA VAL A 232 11.94 -7.73 -27.69
C VAL A 232 12.35 -6.92 -26.44
N PRO A 233 11.62 -6.99 -25.32
CA PRO A 233 12.04 -6.37 -24.06
C PRO A 233 13.26 -7.11 -23.48
N GLU A 234 14.25 -6.36 -22.98
CA GLU A 234 15.61 -6.85 -22.74
C GLU A 234 15.81 -7.76 -21.51
N ASP A 235 14.83 -7.85 -20.59
CA ASP A 235 14.99 -8.64 -19.35
C ASP A 235 13.99 -9.81 -19.26
N PRO A 236 14.39 -11.04 -19.62
CA PRO A 236 13.57 -12.23 -19.43
C PRO A 236 13.48 -12.61 -17.94
N VAL A 237 12.28 -12.77 -17.44
CA VAL A 237 12.00 -13.30 -16.10
C VAL A 237 11.75 -14.80 -16.21
N TYR A 238 12.65 -15.61 -15.68
CA TYR A 238 12.51 -17.06 -15.67
C TYR A 238 11.67 -17.51 -14.48
N ALA A 239 10.78 -18.47 -14.68
CA ALA A 239 9.95 -19.00 -13.62
C ALA A 239 9.66 -20.49 -13.81
N TYR A 240 9.32 -21.16 -12.71
CA TYR A 240 8.89 -22.55 -12.72
C TYR A 240 7.77 -22.79 -11.70
N ARG A 241 7.05 -23.89 -11.89
CA ARG A 241 6.16 -24.45 -10.88
C ARG A 241 6.24 -25.97 -10.87
N ARG A 242 5.94 -26.58 -9.72
CA ARG A 242 5.75 -28.03 -9.66
C ARG A 242 4.37 -28.37 -10.21
N LYS A 243 4.28 -29.41 -11.03
CA LYS A 243 2.98 -29.85 -11.56
C LYS A 243 2.05 -30.21 -10.40
N GLY A 244 0.85 -29.62 -10.41
CA GLY A 244 -0.16 -29.76 -9.35
C GLY A 244 -0.25 -28.56 -8.39
N LEU A 245 0.63 -27.57 -8.50
CA LEU A 245 0.53 -26.29 -7.78
C LEU A 245 0.08 -25.17 -8.73
N GLY A 246 -0.62 -24.17 -8.18
CA GLY A 246 -1.21 -23.07 -8.94
C GLY A 246 -0.16 -22.08 -9.46
N ASP A 247 0.78 -21.72 -8.61
CA ASP A 247 1.59 -20.51 -8.82
C ASP A 247 2.98 -20.79 -9.37
N PHE A 248 3.48 -19.85 -10.17
CA PHE A 248 4.84 -19.83 -10.67
C PHE A 248 5.75 -19.05 -9.73
N VAL A 249 6.92 -19.62 -9.46
CA VAL A 249 7.99 -19.01 -8.67
C VAL A 249 9.08 -18.56 -9.63
N THR A 250 9.55 -17.33 -9.48
CA THR A 250 10.66 -16.81 -10.27
C THR A 250 11.98 -17.48 -9.88
N CYS A 251 12.90 -17.58 -10.82
CA CYS A 251 14.21 -18.20 -10.62
C CYS A 251 15.25 -17.55 -11.54
N ASP A 252 16.52 -17.84 -11.30
CA ASP A 252 17.59 -17.49 -12.23
C ASP A 252 17.60 -18.43 -13.47
N ARG A 253 18.43 -18.08 -14.44
CA ARG A 253 18.57 -18.82 -15.70
C ARG A 253 19.12 -20.24 -15.50
N GLU A 254 20.08 -20.42 -14.58
CA GLU A 254 20.72 -21.71 -14.36
C GLU A 254 19.71 -22.72 -13.78
N ARG A 255 18.92 -22.27 -12.80
CA ARG A 255 17.84 -23.04 -12.20
C ARG A 255 16.72 -23.32 -13.19
N PHE A 256 16.39 -22.35 -14.06
CA PHE A 256 15.45 -22.57 -15.14
C PHE A 256 15.90 -23.69 -16.08
N ASP A 257 17.15 -23.65 -16.57
CA ASP A 257 17.70 -24.65 -17.47
C ASP A 257 17.71 -26.05 -16.80
N GLU A 258 18.08 -26.14 -15.52
CA GLU A 258 18.02 -27.39 -14.75
C GLU A 258 16.60 -27.96 -14.71
N LEU A 259 15.60 -27.13 -14.40
CA LEU A 259 14.22 -27.58 -14.22
C LEU A 259 13.51 -27.87 -15.54
N SER A 260 13.88 -27.18 -16.62
CA SER A 260 13.38 -27.46 -17.96
C SER A 260 13.76 -28.87 -18.45
N THR A 261 14.84 -29.47 -17.92
CA THR A 261 15.18 -30.89 -18.20
C THR A 261 14.26 -31.90 -17.50
N LYS A 262 13.40 -31.45 -16.58
CA LYS A 262 12.52 -32.29 -15.74
C LYS A 262 11.03 -31.99 -16.02
N PRO A 263 10.53 -32.06 -17.27
CA PRO A 263 9.17 -31.63 -17.65
C PRO A 263 8.05 -32.50 -17.07
N ARG A 264 8.38 -33.64 -16.46
CA ARG A 264 7.42 -34.49 -15.73
C ARG A 264 7.10 -33.95 -14.34
N LEU A 265 8.02 -33.19 -13.74
CA LEU A 265 7.90 -32.67 -12.38
C LEU A 265 7.60 -31.18 -12.37
N PHE A 266 8.14 -30.43 -13.33
CA PHE A 266 8.04 -28.98 -13.37
C PHE A 266 7.46 -28.49 -14.70
N GLU A 267 6.76 -27.37 -14.62
CA GLU A 267 6.44 -26.51 -15.77
C GLU A 267 7.29 -25.25 -15.64
N THR A 268 8.06 -24.94 -16.67
CA THR A 268 8.93 -23.74 -16.73
C THR A 268 8.38 -22.75 -17.75
N ARG A 269 8.43 -21.44 -17.43
CA ARG A 269 7.96 -20.33 -18.27
C ARG A 269 8.97 -19.20 -18.26
N ILE A 270 9.09 -18.51 -19.39
CA ILE A 270 9.81 -17.24 -19.49
C ILE A 270 8.77 -16.15 -19.67
N PHE A 271 8.81 -15.16 -18.80
CA PHE A 271 8.01 -13.95 -18.88
C PHE A 271 8.87 -12.80 -19.38
N TYR A 272 8.26 -11.83 -20.03
CA TYR A 272 8.93 -10.61 -20.48
C TYR A 272 8.19 -9.43 -19.87
N ALA A 273 8.93 -8.48 -19.28
CA ALA A 273 8.35 -7.21 -18.87
C ALA A 273 7.94 -6.44 -20.13
N ALA A 274 6.68 -6.02 -20.23
CA ALA A 274 6.24 -5.23 -21.38
C ALA A 274 7.01 -3.89 -21.43
N PRO A 275 7.35 -3.35 -22.62
CA PRO A 275 7.91 -2.02 -22.73
C PRO A 275 6.92 -1.01 -22.16
N GLN A 276 7.40 -0.05 -21.36
CA GLN A 276 6.55 1.05 -20.91
C GLN A 276 6.17 1.92 -22.12
N ALA A 277 4.90 1.90 -22.51
CA ALA A 277 4.37 2.84 -23.48
C ALA A 277 4.32 4.24 -22.84
N SER A 278 4.83 5.25 -23.55
CA SER A 278 4.63 6.66 -23.19
C SER A 278 3.13 7.00 -23.14
N PRO A 279 2.69 7.95 -22.30
CA PRO A 279 1.27 8.25 -22.14
C PRO A 279 0.73 8.91 -23.40
N ALA A 280 0.15 8.12 -24.30
CA ALA A 280 -0.71 8.59 -25.36
C ALA A 280 -2.10 8.87 -24.77
N ALA A 281 -2.58 10.10 -25.04
CA ALA A 281 -3.89 10.68 -24.74
C ALA A 281 -4.91 9.77 -24.04
N ASP A 282 -5.23 10.15 -22.80
CA ASP A 282 -6.30 9.61 -21.98
C ASP A 282 -7.65 9.77 -22.69
N GLY A 283 -8.12 8.69 -23.32
CA GLY A 283 -9.42 8.59 -23.98
C GLY A 283 -10.48 7.96 -23.08
N ARG A 284 -10.31 7.99 -21.76
CA ARG A 284 -11.34 7.62 -20.81
C ARG A 284 -12.06 8.90 -20.42
N ASP A 285 -13.24 9.12 -21.03
CA ASP A 285 -14.08 10.27 -20.77
C ASP A 285 -14.23 10.47 -19.25
N ALA A 286 -13.57 11.50 -18.73
CA ALA A 286 -13.89 12.02 -17.41
C ALA A 286 -15.39 12.27 -17.40
N LEU A 287 -16.09 11.76 -16.38
CA LEU A 287 -17.52 12.06 -16.22
C LEU A 287 -17.67 13.58 -16.31
N PRO A 288 -18.60 14.09 -17.14
CA PRO A 288 -18.78 15.52 -17.29
C PRO A 288 -19.00 16.13 -15.90
N PRO A 289 -18.46 17.33 -15.62
CA PRO A 289 -18.70 18.02 -14.37
C PRO A 289 -20.19 18.00 -14.04
N LEU A 290 -20.54 17.63 -12.81
CA LEU A 290 -21.93 17.58 -12.36
C LEU A 290 -22.49 19.01 -12.28
N ASP A 291 -22.95 19.52 -13.43
CA ASP A 291 -23.52 20.84 -13.55
C ASP A 291 -24.97 20.88 -13.02
N GLU A 292 -25.57 22.06 -13.01
CA GLU A 292 -26.94 22.26 -12.53
C GLU A 292 -27.96 21.45 -13.35
N ASN A 293 -27.70 21.23 -14.64
CA ASN A 293 -28.59 20.47 -15.52
C ASN A 293 -28.54 18.97 -15.21
N LEU A 294 -27.33 18.42 -15.07
CA LEU A 294 -27.13 17.03 -14.67
C LEU A 294 -27.66 16.79 -13.26
N THR A 295 -27.48 17.74 -12.34
CA THR A 295 -28.08 17.68 -11.00
C THR A 295 -29.61 17.61 -11.08
N LEU A 296 -30.24 18.44 -11.92
CA LEU A 296 -31.70 18.46 -12.11
C LEU A 296 -32.23 17.16 -12.76
N ILE A 297 -31.48 16.60 -13.72
CA ILE A 297 -31.86 15.37 -14.42
C ILE A 297 -31.70 14.16 -13.50
N LEU A 298 -30.52 13.98 -12.90
CA LEU A 298 -30.17 12.81 -12.08
C LEU A 298 -30.85 12.85 -10.71
N GLY A 299 -31.12 14.03 -10.16
CA GLY A 299 -31.80 14.21 -8.87
C GLY A 299 -33.33 14.07 -8.93
N ARG A 300 -33.92 13.75 -10.09
CA ARG A 300 -35.38 13.71 -10.24
C ARG A 300 -36.00 12.56 -9.43
N PRO A 301 -36.93 12.84 -8.50
CA PRO A 301 -37.51 11.79 -7.65
C PRO A 301 -38.53 10.93 -8.43
N ASN A 302 -38.67 9.65 -8.04
CA ASN A 302 -39.53 8.66 -8.71
C ASN A 302 -40.97 9.13 -8.89
N PHE A 303 -41.55 9.80 -7.88
CA PHE A 303 -42.94 10.25 -7.91
C PHE A 303 -43.21 11.33 -8.98
N ALA A 304 -42.16 12.02 -9.47
CA ALA A 304 -42.27 13.00 -10.54
C ALA A 304 -42.11 12.39 -11.95
N CYS A 305 -41.88 11.08 -12.06
CA CYS A 305 -41.57 10.41 -13.32
C CYS A 305 -42.76 9.68 -13.96
N ALA A 306 -43.82 9.39 -13.21
CA ALA A 306 -44.93 8.55 -13.67
C ALA A 306 -45.61 9.07 -14.96
N GLN A 307 -45.92 10.37 -15.02
CA GLN A 307 -46.58 10.98 -16.20
C GLN A 307 -45.67 10.96 -17.43
N LEU A 308 -44.38 11.25 -17.25
CA LEU A 308 -43.40 11.22 -18.34
C LEU A 308 -43.19 9.78 -18.84
N ALA A 309 -43.10 8.80 -17.95
CA ALA A 309 -43.00 7.39 -18.32
C ALA A 309 -44.23 6.91 -19.10
N GLN A 310 -45.43 7.40 -18.75
CA GLN A 310 -46.65 7.13 -19.52
C GLN A 310 -46.56 7.69 -20.96
N MET A 311 -46.06 8.91 -21.12
CA MET A 311 -45.84 9.51 -22.45
C MET A 311 -44.79 8.72 -23.24
N LEU A 312 -43.68 8.31 -22.62
CA LEU A 312 -42.65 7.50 -23.28
C LEU A 312 -43.17 6.12 -23.69
N ARG A 313 -44.06 5.50 -22.93
CA ARG A 313 -44.74 4.27 -23.37
C ARG A 313 -45.61 4.51 -24.60
N ALA A 314 -46.31 5.65 -24.64
CA ALA A 314 -47.15 6.01 -25.77
C ALA A 314 -46.37 6.22 -27.07
N SER A 315 -45.09 6.61 -26.99
CA SER A 315 -44.21 6.67 -28.15
C SER A 315 -43.64 5.30 -28.57
N GLY A 316 -44.11 4.22 -27.95
CA GLY A 316 -43.75 2.84 -28.27
C GLY A 316 -42.65 2.23 -27.40
N GLN A 317 -42.17 2.92 -26.36
CA GLN A 317 -41.16 2.34 -25.47
C GLN A 317 -41.76 1.33 -24.49
N THR A 318 -41.05 0.22 -24.27
CA THR A 318 -41.44 -0.78 -23.27
C THR A 318 -40.85 -0.43 -21.92
N ILE A 319 -41.66 0.11 -21.01
CA ILE A 319 -41.26 0.52 -19.65
C ILE A 319 -42.15 -0.20 -18.64
N LYS A 320 -41.57 -0.89 -17.65
CA LYS A 320 -42.34 -1.56 -16.59
C LYS A 320 -43.01 -0.54 -15.68
N HIS A 321 -44.14 -0.89 -15.05
CA HIS A 321 -44.91 0.01 -14.16
C HIS A 321 -44.34 0.17 -12.75
N ARG A 322 -43.19 -0.43 -12.46
CA ARG A 322 -42.49 -0.23 -11.20
C ARG A 322 -41.81 1.14 -11.21
N THR A 323 -41.91 1.86 -10.09
CA THR A 323 -41.49 3.25 -9.96
C THR A 323 -40.03 3.51 -10.32
N GLU A 324 -39.14 2.55 -10.04
CA GLU A 324 -37.71 2.62 -10.35
C GLU A 324 -37.45 2.43 -11.85
N ASP A 325 -38.20 1.56 -12.51
CA ASP A 325 -38.12 1.38 -13.97
C ASP A 325 -38.62 2.65 -14.70
N GLU A 326 -39.66 3.30 -14.17
CA GLU A 326 -40.17 4.58 -14.68
C GLU A 326 -39.18 5.72 -14.49
N GLN A 327 -38.57 5.82 -13.31
CA GLN A 327 -37.54 6.81 -13.04
C GLN A 327 -36.33 6.62 -13.97
N ALA A 328 -35.83 5.39 -14.10
CA ALA A 328 -34.69 5.08 -14.95
C ALA A 328 -34.95 5.45 -16.42
N ALA A 329 -36.12 5.12 -16.95
CA ALA A 329 -36.48 5.46 -18.32
C ALA A 329 -36.57 6.99 -18.55
N VAL A 330 -37.14 7.71 -17.59
CA VAL A 330 -37.24 9.18 -17.67
C VAL A 330 -35.87 9.84 -17.55
N ILE A 331 -35.03 9.43 -16.60
CA ILE A 331 -33.66 9.94 -16.47
C ILE A 331 -32.86 9.66 -17.74
N TYR A 332 -32.93 8.45 -18.27
CA TYR A 332 -32.25 8.08 -19.52
C TYR A 332 -32.69 8.97 -20.69
N PHE A 333 -33.98 9.24 -20.84
CA PHE A 333 -34.50 10.12 -21.88
C PHE A 333 -33.96 11.55 -21.75
N LEU A 334 -34.03 12.15 -20.55
CA LEU A 334 -33.58 13.52 -20.33
C LEU A 334 -32.05 13.65 -20.43
N LEU A 335 -31.31 12.66 -19.92
CA LEU A 335 -29.85 12.60 -20.05
C LEU A 335 -29.44 12.49 -21.52
N SER A 336 -30.15 11.68 -22.32
CA SER A 336 -29.88 11.57 -23.76
C SER A 336 -30.12 12.91 -24.48
N ALA A 337 -31.16 13.67 -24.10
CA ALA A 337 -31.40 15.01 -24.63
C ALA A 337 -30.27 15.97 -24.22
N TYR A 338 -29.79 15.89 -22.98
CA TYR A 338 -28.66 16.68 -22.47
C TYR A 338 -27.36 16.39 -23.19
N LEU A 339 -26.96 15.12 -23.31
CA LEU A 339 -25.73 14.74 -24.00
C LEU A 339 -25.73 15.18 -25.47
N LYS A 340 -26.90 15.26 -26.10
CA LYS A 340 -27.04 15.68 -27.50
C LYS A 340 -27.12 17.20 -27.70
N HIS A 341 -27.70 17.93 -26.75
CA HIS A 341 -28.08 19.35 -26.94
C HIS A 341 -27.48 20.31 -25.90
N GLY A 342 -26.72 19.82 -24.93
CA GLY A 342 -26.12 20.62 -23.86
C GLY A 342 -27.17 21.45 -23.11
N ALA A 343 -26.92 22.75 -22.94
CA ALA A 343 -27.84 23.67 -22.26
C ALA A 343 -29.25 23.74 -22.88
N GLY A 344 -29.42 23.41 -24.17
CA GLY A 344 -30.72 23.44 -24.87
C GLY A 344 -31.58 22.19 -24.66
N TRP A 345 -31.19 21.28 -23.77
CA TRP A 345 -31.85 19.99 -23.58
C TRP A 345 -33.30 20.10 -23.12
N ALA A 346 -33.62 21.07 -22.27
CA ALA A 346 -34.96 21.21 -21.68
C ALA A 346 -36.00 21.56 -22.76
N ASP A 347 -35.65 22.44 -23.68
CA ASP A 347 -36.50 22.80 -24.82
C ASP A 347 -36.68 21.60 -25.74
N LYS A 348 -35.61 20.86 -26.05
CA LYS A 348 -35.69 19.67 -26.91
C LYS A 348 -36.44 18.49 -26.30
N ALA A 349 -36.29 18.27 -25.01
CA ALA A 349 -37.09 17.30 -24.28
C ALA A 349 -38.58 17.69 -24.30
N SER A 350 -38.89 18.97 -24.10
CA SER A 350 -40.26 19.49 -24.10
C SER A 350 -40.90 19.39 -25.49
N GLU A 351 -40.18 19.75 -26.56
CA GLU A 351 -40.62 19.59 -27.95
C GLU A 351 -40.91 18.11 -28.28
N ALA A 352 -40.03 17.19 -27.87
CA ALA A 352 -40.21 15.76 -28.12
C ALA A 352 -41.44 15.21 -27.39
N LEU A 353 -41.66 15.61 -26.13
CA LEU A 353 -42.85 15.22 -25.37
C LEU A 353 -44.13 15.82 -25.96
N ALA A 354 -44.09 17.07 -26.42
CA ALA A 354 -45.22 17.71 -27.10
C ALA A 354 -45.57 17.00 -28.41
N ALA A 355 -44.58 16.57 -29.19
CA ALA A 355 -44.79 15.81 -30.42
C ALA A 355 -45.45 14.45 -30.15
N ILE A 356 -45.03 13.76 -29.08
CA ILE A 356 -45.67 12.50 -28.64
C ILE A 356 -47.13 12.76 -28.26
N ALA A 357 -47.40 13.82 -27.50
CA ALA A 357 -48.77 14.18 -27.10
C ALA A 357 -49.65 14.51 -28.32
N ALA A 358 -49.12 15.21 -29.33
CA ALA A 358 -49.85 15.53 -30.56
C ALA A 358 -50.21 14.28 -31.37
N GLN A 359 -49.30 13.30 -31.47
CA GLN A 359 -49.55 12.03 -32.17
C GLN A 359 -50.64 11.19 -31.48
N GLN A 360 -50.78 11.30 -30.16
CA GLN A 360 -51.88 10.65 -29.43
C GLN A 360 -53.25 11.29 -29.69
N GLY A 361 -53.28 12.57 -30.07
CA GLY A 361 -54.52 13.29 -30.41
C GLY A 361 -55.07 12.96 -31.80
N GLU A 362 -54.21 12.60 -32.75
CA GLU A 362 -54.60 12.28 -34.14
C GLU A 362 -54.99 10.82 -34.35
N GLY A 363 -54.56 9.90 -33.48
CA GLY A 363 -54.89 8.46 -33.56
C GLY A 363 -56.15 8.03 -32.80
N GLY A 364 -56.89 8.98 -32.21
CA GLY A 364 -58.08 8.74 -31.38
C GLY A 364 -59.39 9.30 -31.95
N ALA A 365 -59.46 9.55 -33.26
CA ALA A 365 -60.66 10.02 -33.97
C ALA A 365 -61.31 8.90 -34.80
#